data_AF-A0AAE7NZ82-F1
#
_entry.id   AF-A0AAE7NZ82-F1
#
_cell.length_a   1.000
_cell.length_b   1.000
_cell.length_c   1.000
_cell.angle_alpha   90.00
_cell.angle_beta   90.00
_cell.angle_gamma   90.00
#
_symmetry.space_group_name_H-M   'P 1'
#
loop_
_entity.id
_entity.type
_entity.pdbx_description
1 polymer ?
#
loop_
_entity_poly.entity_id
_entity_poly.type
_entity_poly.pdbx_seq_one_letter_code
_entity_poly.pdbx_strand_id
1 'polypeptide(L)'
;MAAARPLCGDQPMMILSGDPPRSRVLTLLLVVIILALAATPFLFPGAKALNVAAKICVFAALVASYDLLLGYTGSVSFAHTMFYGIGSYAIAIALYGMGPNWAAVATGIVVGLPLAALLALAIGLFSLRVAAIFFAMITLAVASAFQVLASQLSWLTGGEDGRSFQLPELLRPGTVLISKNLFGFEINGRTLTFYLVFAISALMILALLRVVNSPFGRVLQAIRENRFRAEALGFRTVFHLTYANCLAALVAAGAGILNALWLRYAGPDTSLSFSIMLDILLMVVIGGMGTIYGAIIGATIFILAQNYLQSLMGVASKAASEAGLPLLPGLLHPDRWLLWLGLLFIASVYFFPTGVVGRLRNGGSDKSTGASH
;
A
#
# COMPACT_ATOMS: atom_id res chain seq x y z
N MET A 1 17.55 36.08 -12.91
CA MET A 1 17.17 36.01 -14.33
C MET A 1 16.83 34.56 -14.64
N ALA A 2 15.55 34.21 -14.54
CA ALA A 2 15.07 32.83 -14.59
C ALA A 2 15.07 32.35 -16.05
N ALA A 3 15.80 31.28 -16.34
CA ALA A 3 15.76 30.63 -17.65
C ALA A 3 14.34 30.10 -17.89
N ALA A 4 13.65 30.69 -18.88
CA ALA A 4 12.37 30.23 -19.39
C ALA A 4 12.53 28.79 -19.91
N ARG A 5 11.68 27.88 -19.44
CA ARG A 5 11.58 26.54 -20.03
C ARG A 5 11.00 26.67 -21.44
N PRO A 6 11.57 25.99 -22.45
CA PRO A 6 11.03 26.02 -23.80
C PRO A 6 9.64 25.37 -23.80
N LEU A 7 8.66 26.10 -24.32
CA LEU A 7 7.32 25.62 -24.63
C LEU A 7 7.35 24.99 -26.02
N CYS A 8 6.91 23.73 -26.08
CA CYS A 8 6.53 22.96 -27.27
C CYS A 8 7.67 22.37 -28.13
N GLY A 9 7.59 21.05 -28.35
CA GLY A 9 8.48 20.26 -29.21
C GLY A 9 8.53 18.80 -28.76
N ASP A 10 7.66 17.96 -29.33
CA ASP A 10 7.70 16.48 -29.29
C ASP A 10 7.80 15.81 -27.92
N GLN A 11 6.78 16.00 -27.08
CA GLN A 11 6.50 15.03 -26.03
C GLN A 11 5.71 13.89 -26.68
N PRO A 12 6.25 12.66 -26.84
CA PRO A 12 5.40 11.52 -27.19
C PRO A 12 4.26 11.49 -26.19
N MET A 13 3.03 11.26 -26.63
CA MET A 13 1.86 11.16 -25.75
C MET A 13 2.18 10.19 -24.59
N MET A 14 2.67 10.71 -23.46
CA MET A 14 2.91 9.95 -22.24
C MET A 14 1.55 9.76 -21.58
N ILE A 15 0.83 8.75 -22.08
CA ILE A 15 -0.54 8.40 -21.70
C ILE A 15 -0.66 8.06 -20.20
N LEU A 16 0.44 7.75 -19.50
CA LEU A 16 0.41 7.21 -18.13
C LEU A 16 1.00 8.09 -17.00
N SER A 17 2.06 8.89 -17.20
CA SER A 17 2.70 9.68 -16.13
C SER A 17 3.57 10.82 -16.70
N GLY A 18 3.50 12.02 -16.13
CA GLY A 18 4.36 13.17 -16.47
C GLY A 18 5.63 13.28 -15.62
N ASP A 19 5.79 12.41 -14.61
CA ASP A 19 6.99 12.27 -13.80
C ASP A 19 7.53 10.84 -13.96
N PRO A 20 8.41 10.58 -14.95
CA PRO A 20 8.99 9.25 -15.09
C PRO A 20 9.80 8.88 -13.84
N PRO A 21 10.15 7.60 -13.64
CA PRO A 21 11.09 7.18 -12.60
C PRO A 21 12.45 7.93 -12.65
N ARG A 22 12.77 8.69 -13.72
CA ARG A 22 13.96 9.55 -13.92
C ARG A 22 15.31 8.84 -13.83
N SER A 23 15.34 7.56 -13.48
CA SER A 23 16.52 6.71 -13.37
C SER A 23 16.30 5.37 -14.07
N ARG A 24 17.28 4.92 -14.88
CA ARG A 24 17.23 3.62 -15.56
C ARG A 24 17.22 2.47 -14.55
N VAL A 25 17.97 2.60 -13.45
CA VAL A 25 18.05 1.60 -12.38
C VAL A 25 16.70 1.46 -11.69
N LEU A 26 16.04 2.57 -11.36
CA LEU A 26 14.71 2.55 -10.74
C LEU A 26 13.67 1.91 -11.67
N THR A 27 13.72 2.24 -12.96
CA THR A 27 12.82 1.65 -13.96
C THR A 27 13.01 0.14 -14.05
N LEU A 28 14.26 -0.31 -14.16
CA LEU A 28 14.60 -1.73 -14.19
C LEU A 28 14.10 -2.44 -12.93
N LEU A 29 14.34 -1.86 -11.75
CA LEU A 29 13.90 -2.43 -10.48
C LEU A 29 12.38 -2.58 -10.42
N LEU A 30 11.62 -1.55 -10.79
CA LEU A 30 10.15 -1.62 -10.81
C LEU A 30 9.64 -2.67 -11.81
N VAL A 31 10.23 -2.73 -13.01
CA VAL A 31 9.89 -3.75 -14.02
C VAL A 31 10.17 -5.14 -13.48
N VAL A 32 11.32 -5.37 -12.84
CA VAL A 32 11.67 -6.65 -12.22
C VAL A 32 10.65 -7.02 -11.13
N ILE A 33 10.27 -6.09 -10.25
CA ILE A 33 9.25 -6.36 -9.22
C ILE A 33 7.91 -6.74 -9.86
N ILE A 34 7.44 -5.96 -10.84
CA ILE A 34 6.15 -6.20 -11.50
C ILE A 34 6.15 -7.55 -12.23
N LEU A 35 7.22 -7.86 -12.96
CA LEU A 35 7.37 -9.15 -13.66
C LEU A 35 7.48 -10.32 -12.68
N ALA A 36 8.22 -10.16 -11.58
CA ALA A 36 8.33 -11.19 -10.54
C ALA A 36 6.98 -11.45 -9.86
N LEU A 37 6.20 -10.41 -9.57
CA LEU A 37 4.84 -10.54 -9.03
C LEU A 37 3.91 -11.23 -10.04
N ALA A 38 3.89 -10.78 -11.30
CA ALA A 38 3.08 -11.38 -12.34
C ALA A 38 3.42 -12.86 -12.57
N ALA A 39 4.71 -13.21 -12.54
CA ALA A 39 5.18 -14.57 -12.75
C ALA A 39 5.21 -15.42 -11.46
N THR A 40 4.79 -14.89 -10.30
CA THR A 40 4.87 -15.60 -9.01
C THR A 40 4.23 -17.00 -9.03
N PRO A 41 3.00 -17.19 -9.57
CA PRO A 41 2.38 -18.52 -9.60
C PRO A 41 3.19 -19.57 -10.36
N PHE A 42 4.04 -19.15 -11.29
CA PHE A 42 4.82 -20.03 -12.17
C PHE A 42 6.25 -20.22 -11.69
N LEU A 43 6.88 -19.16 -11.15
CA LEU A 43 8.27 -19.18 -10.69
C LEU A 43 8.44 -19.78 -9.29
N PHE A 44 7.46 -19.56 -8.41
CA PHE A 44 7.54 -19.92 -7.00
C PHE A 44 6.32 -20.76 -6.58
N PRO A 45 6.28 -22.07 -6.92
CA PRO A 45 5.19 -22.92 -6.53
C PRO A 45 5.10 -23.02 -4.99
N GLY A 46 3.97 -22.56 -4.43
CA GLY A 46 3.73 -22.67 -2.99
C GLY A 46 2.74 -21.62 -2.46
N ALA A 47 1.94 -22.04 -1.47
CA ALA A 47 0.95 -21.16 -0.85
C ALA A 47 1.59 -19.93 -0.17
N LYS A 48 2.78 -20.08 0.42
CA LYS A 48 3.50 -18.99 1.09
C LYS A 48 3.90 -17.90 0.10
N ALA A 49 4.58 -18.25 -1.00
CA ALA A 49 5.04 -17.28 -2.00
C ALA A 49 3.87 -16.49 -2.60
N LEU A 50 2.78 -17.19 -2.94
CA LEU A 50 1.59 -16.55 -3.50
C LEU A 50 0.89 -15.62 -2.48
N ASN A 51 0.83 -16.01 -1.20
CA ASN A 51 0.31 -15.16 -0.13
C ASN A 51 1.15 -13.88 0.05
N VAL A 52 2.47 -14.01 0.01
CA VAL A 52 3.39 -12.87 0.11
C VAL A 52 3.19 -11.93 -1.08
N ALA A 53 3.13 -12.45 -2.31
CA ALA A 53 2.94 -11.64 -3.50
C ALA A 53 1.58 -10.90 -3.48
N ALA A 54 0.50 -11.57 -3.08
CA ALA A 54 -0.80 -10.93 -2.93
C ALA A 54 -0.77 -9.81 -1.87
N LYS A 55 -0.12 -10.07 -0.73
CA LYS A 55 0.07 -9.06 0.33
C LYS A 55 0.86 -7.86 -0.20
N ILE A 56 1.91 -8.08 -1.00
CA ILE A 56 2.67 -6.99 -1.65
C ILE A 56 1.76 -6.16 -2.56
N CYS A 57 0.92 -6.79 -3.39
CA CYS A 57 0.02 -6.07 -4.30
C CYS A 57 -0.99 -5.20 -3.55
N VAL A 58 -1.62 -5.75 -2.50
CA VAL A 58 -2.58 -5.03 -1.66
C VAL A 58 -1.91 -3.86 -0.95
N PHE A 59 -0.81 -4.12 -0.23
CA PHE A 59 -0.14 -3.10 0.55
C PHE A 59 0.54 -2.05 -0.33
N ALA A 60 1.02 -2.38 -1.52
CA ALA A 60 1.54 -1.38 -2.44
C ALA A 60 0.46 -0.35 -2.82
N ALA A 61 -0.78 -0.78 -3.08
CA ALA A 61 -1.90 0.12 -3.35
C ALA A 61 -2.31 0.92 -2.10
N LEU A 62 -2.35 0.26 -0.94
CA LEU A 62 -2.68 0.89 0.33
C LEU A 62 -1.64 1.97 0.72
N VAL A 63 -0.35 1.65 0.63
CA VAL A 63 0.76 2.57 0.89
C VAL A 63 0.78 3.70 -0.14
N ALA A 64 0.50 3.43 -1.41
CA ALA A 64 0.39 4.46 -2.45
C ALA A 64 -0.74 5.47 -2.12
N SER A 65 -1.88 4.96 -1.64
CA SER A 65 -2.98 5.82 -1.21
C SER A 65 -2.63 6.65 0.03
N TYR A 66 -1.86 6.10 0.95
CA TYR A 66 -1.42 6.83 2.13
C TYR A 66 -0.34 7.87 1.80
N ASP A 67 0.59 7.55 0.89
CA ASP A 67 1.60 8.49 0.39
C ASP A 67 0.97 9.66 -0.37
N LEU A 68 -0.21 9.50 -0.97
CA LEU A 68 -0.98 10.64 -1.49
C LEU A 68 -1.25 11.69 -0.40
N LEU A 69 -1.62 11.27 0.82
CA LEU A 69 -1.88 12.19 1.93
C LEU A 69 -0.56 12.68 2.54
N LEU A 70 0.28 11.76 2.98
CA LEU A 70 1.49 12.13 3.69
C LEU A 70 2.50 12.83 2.76
N GLY A 71 2.75 12.23 1.61
CA GLY A 71 3.77 12.65 0.66
C GLY A 71 3.37 13.79 -0.25
N TYR A 72 2.11 13.90 -0.68
CA TYR A 72 1.69 14.99 -1.57
C TYR A 72 0.99 16.13 -0.85
N THR A 73 0.27 15.87 0.25
CA THR A 73 -0.40 16.95 1.00
C THR A 73 0.31 17.36 2.29
N GLY A 74 1.23 16.54 2.80
CA GLY A 74 1.89 16.77 4.09
C GLY A 74 0.98 16.51 5.29
N SER A 75 -0.16 15.84 5.08
CA SER A 75 -1.14 15.57 6.14
C SER A 75 -1.02 14.12 6.62
N VAL A 76 -0.81 13.93 7.92
CA VAL A 76 -0.77 12.61 8.55
C VAL A 76 -2.20 12.22 8.93
N SER A 77 -2.69 11.08 8.42
CA SER A 77 -4.02 10.54 8.74
C SER A 77 -3.90 9.15 9.35
N PHE A 78 -4.31 8.99 10.60
CA PHE A 78 -4.35 7.66 11.24
C PHE A 78 -5.66 6.89 10.95
N ALA A 79 -6.58 7.49 10.20
CA ALA A 79 -7.85 6.88 9.79
C ALA A 79 -7.70 5.94 8.58
N HIS A 80 -6.50 5.79 8.01
CA HIS A 80 -6.28 4.99 6.81
C HIS A 80 -6.63 3.52 6.99
N THR A 81 -6.31 2.95 8.16
CA THR A 81 -6.70 1.59 8.52
C THR A 81 -8.21 1.45 8.70
N MET A 82 -8.91 2.49 9.16
CA MET A 82 -10.37 2.49 9.21
C MET A 82 -10.96 2.33 7.79
N PHE A 83 -10.49 3.10 6.81
CA PHE A 83 -10.99 2.99 5.43
C PHE A 83 -10.68 1.63 4.81
N TYR A 84 -9.48 1.11 5.05
CA TYR A 84 -9.10 -0.25 4.67
C TYR A 84 -10.02 -1.31 5.31
N GLY A 85 -10.32 -1.18 6.61
CA GLY A 85 -11.25 -2.04 7.33
C GLY A 85 -12.68 -1.93 6.82
N ILE A 86 -13.19 -0.74 6.49
CA ILE A 86 -14.53 -0.54 5.91
C ILE A 86 -14.67 -1.36 4.63
N GLY A 87 -13.69 -1.32 3.73
CA GLY A 87 -13.71 -2.14 2.51
C GLY A 87 -13.68 -3.64 2.80
N SER A 88 -12.79 -4.06 3.71
CA SER A 88 -12.66 -5.46 4.14
C SER A 88 -13.96 -6.01 4.75
N TYR A 89 -14.61 -5.26 5.63
CA TYR A 89 -15.86 -5.66 6.27
C TYR A 89 -17.06 -5.56 5.32
N ALA A 90 -17.12 -4.57 4.44
CA ALA A 90 -18.24 -4.43 3.50
C ALA A 90 -18.37 -5.67 2.61
N ILE A 91 -17.25 -6.19 2.08
CA ILE A 91 -17.26 -7.40 1.25
C ILE A 91 -17.53 -8.65 2.08
N ALA A 92 -16.98 -8.74 3.29
CA ALA A 92 -17.18 -9.88 4.18
C ALA A 92 -18.63 -10.01 4.65
N ILE A 93 -19.26 -8.89 5.03
CA ILE A 93 -20.66 -8.84 5.46
C ILE A 93 -21.59 -9.21 4.29
N ALA A 94 -21.33 -8.67 3.09
CA ALA A 94 -22.14 -8.98 1.92
C ALA A 94 -22.05 -10.46 1.53
N LEU A 95 -20.85 -11.03 1.43
CA LEU A 95 -20.66 -12.45 1.06
C LEU A 95 -21.12 -13.42 2.15
N TYR A 96 -21.04 -13.03 3.43
CA TYR A 96 -21.58 -13.82 4.53
C TYR A 96 -23.11 -13.83 4.53
N GLY A 97 -23.74 -12.66 4.35
CA GLY A 97 -25.20 -12.51 4.45
C GLY A 97 -25.97 -12.92 3.19
N MET A 98 -25.43 -12.61 2.00
CA MET A 98 -26.09 -12.88 0.71
C MET A 98 -25.59 -14.17 0.04
N GLY A 99 -24.58 -14.81 0.63
CA GLY A 99 -23.92 -15.99 0.09
C GLY A 99 -22.87 -15.71 -0.99
N PRO A 100 -22.21 -16.76 -1.50
CA PRO A 100 -21.04 -16.68 -2.38
C PRO A 100 -21.42 -16.42 -3.84
N ASN A 101 -22.03 -15.26 -4.13
CA ASN A 101 -22.42 -14.87 -5.48
C ASN A 101 -21.83 -13.51 -5.88
N TRP A 102 -21.86 -13.21 -7.18
CA TRP A 102 -21.32 -11.96 -7.72
C TRP A 102 -22.14 -10.73 -7.30
N ALA A 103 -23.43 -10.90 -7.00
CA ALA A 103 -24.27 -9.81 -6.49
C ALA A 103 -23.82 -9.36 -5.10
N ALA A 104 -23.40 -10.28 -4.24
CA ALA A 104 -22.80 -10.00 -2.94
C ALA A 104 -21.47 -9.25 -3.10
N VAL A 105 -20.62 -9.66 -4.06
CA VAL A 105 -19.37 -8.95 -4.37
C VAL A 105 -19.64 -7.51 -4.80
N ALA A 106 -20.57 -7.31 -5.74
CA ALA A 106 -20.97 -5.99 -6.21
C ALA A 106 -21.55 -5.15 -5.07
N THR A 107 -22.38 -5.75 -4.21
CA THR A 107 -22.98 -5.07 -3.05
C THR A 107 -21.92 -4.61 -2.06
N GLY A 108 -20.95 -5.46 -1.73
CA GLY A 108 -19.83 -5.09 -0.86
C GLY A 108 -19.01 -3.91 -1.41
N ILE A 109 -18.77 -3.87 -2.73
CA ILE A 109 -18.07 -2.75 -3.39
C ILE A 109 -18.91 -1.47 -3.37
N VAL A 110 -20.19 -1.57 -3.77
CA VAL A 110 -21.13 -0.43 -3.89
C VAL A 110 -21.47 0.16 -2.51
N VAL A 111 -21.41 -0.62 -1.43
CA VAL A 111 -21.60 -0.10 -0.07
C VAL A 111 -20.29 0.39 0.52
N GLY A 112 -19.21 -0.39 0.40
CA GLY A 112 -17.93 -0.11 1.06
C GLY A 112 -17.22 1.14 0.54
N LEU A 113 -17.14 1.32 -0.79
CA LEU A 113 -16.43 2.46 -1.37
C LEU A 113 -17.13 3.80 -1.05
N PRO A 114 -18.45 3.96 -1.26
CA PRO A 114 -19.14 5.19 -0.90
C PRO A 114 -19.12 5.46 0.61
N LEU A 115 -19.25 4.43 1.46
CA LEU A 115 -19.18 4.62 2.91
C LEU A 115 -17.80 5.16 3.33
N ALA A 116 -16.72 4.62 2.79
CA ALA A 116 -15.37 5.13 3.05
C ALA A 116 -15.21 6.58 2.56
N ALA A 117 -15.70 6.89 1.36
CA ALA A 117 -15.65 8.25 0.81
C ALA A 117 -16.49 9.25 1.63
N LEU A 118 -17.68 8.87 2.08
CA LEU A 118 -18.56 9.69 2.90
C LEU A 118 -17.93 10.00 4.27
N LEU A 119 -17.35 8.99 4.92
CA LEU A 119 -16.65 9.20 6.18
C LEU A 119 -15.37 10.03 5.99
N ALA A 120 -14.62 9.81 4.90
CA ALA A 120 -13.47 10.63 4.56
C ALA A 120 -13.85 12.09 4.28
N LEU A 121 -14.99 12.32 3.63
CA LEU A 121 -15.54 13.64 3.40
C LEU A 121 -15.93 14.31 4.72
N ALA A 122 -16.65 13.61 5.59
CA ALA A 122 -17.03 14.11 6.91
C ALA A 122 -15.78 14.50 7.73
N ILE A 123 -14.85 13.56 7.90
CA ILE A 123 -13.60 13.80 8.64
C ILE A 123 -12.82 14.96 8.00
N GLY A 124 -12.68 14.97 6.68
CA GLY A 124 -11.95 16.01 5.95
C GLY A 124 -12.55 17.40 6.17
N LEU A 125 -13.87 17.54 6.03
CA LEU A 125 -14.56 18.82 6.15
C LEU A 125 -14.47 19.43 7.56
N PHE A 126 -14.55 18.60 8.61
CA PHE A 126 -14.49 19.07 9.99
C PHE A 126 -13.05 19.27 10.49
N SER A 127 -12.13 18.40 10.07
CA SER A 127 -10.82 18.29 10.70
C SER A 127 -9.71 19.03 9.95
N LEU A 128 -9.76 19.15 8.62
CA LEU A 128 -8.73 19.84 7.81
C LEU A 128 -8.77 21.38 7.89
N ARG A 129 -9.78 21.92 8.58
CA ARG A 129 -9.89 23.35 8.91
C ARG A 129 -9.00 23.75 10.08
N VAL A 130 -8.56 22.78 10.88
CA VAL A 130 -7.74 22.99 12.09
C VAL A 130 -6.26 22.70 11.76
N ALA A 131 -5.33 23.03 12.66
CA ALA A 131 -3.91 22.74 12.46
C ALA A 131 -3.66 21.22 12.25
N ALA A 132 -2.64 20.88 11.47
CA ALA A 132 -2.39 19.50 10.99
C ALA A 132 -2.28 18.45 12.11
N ILE A 133 -1.80 18.84 13.30
CA ILE A 133 -1.70 17.96 14.46
C ILE A 133 -3.09 17.51 14.93
N PHE A 134 -4.09 18.40 14.90
CA PHE A 134 -5.46 18.05 15.26
C PHE A 134 -6.08 17.07 14.27
N PHE A 135 -5.75 17.19 12.98
CA PHE A 135 -6.20 16.23 11.98
C PHE A 135 -5.70 14.80 12.27
N ALA A 136 -4.43 14.66 12.62
CA ALA A 136 -3.87 13.38 13.04
C ALA A 136 -4.54 12.84 14.32
N MET A 137 -4.73 13.68 15.34
CA MET A 137 -5.37 13.24 16.61
C MET A 137 -6.82 12.80 16.41
N ILE A 138 -7.62 13.56 15.64
CA ILE A 138 -9.02 13.21 15.36
C ILE A 138 -9.09 11.92 14.55
N THR A 139 -8.27 11.77 13.51
CA THR A 139 -8.25 10.56 12.68
C THR A 139 -7.84 9.33 13.47
N LEU A 140 -6.91 9.45 14.42
CA LEU A 140 -6.54 8.37 15.33
C LEU A 140 -7.70 7.98 16.24
N ALA A 141 -8.37 8.96 16.87
CA ALA A 141 -9.49 8.71 17.76
C ALA A 141 -10.64 8.00 17.03
N VAL A 142 -10.96 8.46 15.82
CA VAL A 142 -12.02 7.86 14.97
C VAL A 142 -11.64 6.45 14.52
N ALA A 143 -10.37 6.21 14.13
CA ALA A 143 -9.91 4.88 13.75
C ALA A 143 -10.02 3.89 14.90
N SER A 144 -9.55 4.27 16.10
CA SER A 144 -9.63 3.46 17.31
C SER A 144 -11.07 3.19 17.72
N ALA A 145 -11.94 4.19 17.64
CA ALA A 145 -13.37 4.02 17.90
C ALA A 145 -14.00 3.01 16.93
N PHE A 146 -13.63 3.06 15.65
CA PHE A 146 -14.13 2.12 14.64
C PHE A 146 -13.61 0.69 14.87
N GLN A 147 -12.36 0.53 15.32
CA GLN A 147 -11.82 -0.77 15.72
C GLN A 147 -12.60 -1.35 16.90
N VAL A 148 -12.83 -0.57 17.96
CA VAL A 148 -13.62 -1.00 19.12
C VAL A 148 -15.06 -1.33 18.70
N LEU A 149 -15.66 -0.49 17.86
CA LEU A 149 -17.00 -0.70 17.33
C LEU A 149 -17.07 -2.04 16.57
N ALA A 150 -16.09 -2.32 15.70
CA ALA A 150 -16.02 -3.59 14.97
C ALA A 150 -15.81 -4.80 15.90
N SER A 151 -15.07 -4.67 16.99
CA SER A 151 -14.93 -5.76 17.97
C SER A 151 -16.20 -6.00 18.79
N GLN A 152 -16.98 -4.96 19.07
CA GLN A 152 -18.19 -5.07 19.90
C GLN A 152 -19.47 -5.43 19.12
N LEU A 153 -19.53 -5.13 17.82
CA LEU A 153 -20.67 -5.43 16.95
C LEU A 153 -20.69 -6.89 16.47
N SER A 154 -20.61 -7.85 17.40
CA SER A 154 -20.53 -9.29 17.08
C SER A 154 -21.59 -9.78 16.09
N TRP A 155 -22.82 -9.29 16.20
CA TRP A 155 -23.91 -9.65 15.29
C TRP A 155 -23.70 -9.18 13.84
N LEU A 156 -22.91 -8.13 13.59
CA LEU A 156 -22.70 -7.56 12.26
C LEU A 156 -21.28 -7.76 11.71
N THR A 157 -20.25 -7.74 12.55
CA THR A 157 -18.84 -7.88 12.12
C THR A 157 -18.24 -9.23 12.49
N GLY A 158 -18.93 -10.03 13.31
CA GLY A 158 -18.35 -11.22 13.95
C GLY A 158 -17.53 -10.91 15.19
N GLY A 159 -17.39 -9.63 15.57
CA GLY A 159 -16.73 -9.22 16.80
C GLY A 159 -15.21 -9.44 16.74
N GLU A 160 -14.62 -9.88 17.84
CA GLU A 160 -13.18 -10.20 17.91
C GLU A 160 -12.78 -11.33 16.97
N ASP A 161 -13.66 -12.32 16.76
CA ASP A 161 -13.42 -13.44 15.86
C ASP A 161 -13.46 -13.03 14.37
N GLY A 162 -14.10 -11.91 14.04
CA GLY A 162 -14.31 -11.47 12.67
C GLY A 162 -15.25 -12.38 11.86
N ARG A 163 -15.24 -12.21 10.53
CA ARG A 163 -16.11 -12.89 9.58
C ARG A 163 -15.31 -13.68 8.55
N SER A 164 -15.45 -15.00 8.58
CA SER A 164 -15.04 -15.88 7.48
C SER A 164 -16.18 -16.04 6.48
N PHE A 165 -15.88 -16.08 5.19
CA PHE A 165 -16.88 -16.20 4.13
C PHE A 165 -16.36 -17.01 2.94
N GLN A 166 -17.28 -17.43 2.06
CA GLN A 166 -16.94 -18.14 0.84
C GLN A 166 -16.98 -17.21 -0.36
N LEU A 167 -16.07 -17.45 -1.31
CA LEU A 167 -16.03 -16.73 -2.58
C LEU A 167 -17.00 -17.34 -3.60
N PRO A 168 -17.41 -16.57 -4.63
CA PRO A 168 -18.05 -17.11 -5.83
C PRO A 168 -17.25 -18.27 -6.42
N GLU A 169 -17.94 -19.24 -7.00
CA GLU A 169 -17.38 -20.52 -7.44
C GLU A 169 -16.10 -20.37 -8.28
N LEU A 170 -16.08 -19.42 -9.21
CA LEU A 170 -14.94 -19.16 -10.09
C LEU A 170 -13.65 -18.79 -9.34
N LEU A 171 -13.77 -18.13 -8.18
CA LEU A 171 -12.66 -17.65 -7.37
C LEU A 171 -12.26 -18.65 -6.27
N ARG A 172 -12.97 -19.78 -6.14
CA ARG A 172 -12.66 -20.78 -5.10
C ARG A 172 -11.38 -21.53 -5.43
N PRO A 173 -10.50 -21.81 -4.46
CA PRO A 173 -9.28 -22.58 -4.69
C PRO A 173 -9.51 -23.98 -5.28
N GLY A 174 -10.65 -24.62 -4.99
CA GLY A 174 -11.00 -25.96 -5.48
C GLY A 174 -11.50 -26.00 -6.93
N THR A 175 -11.76 -24.85 -7.55
CA THR A 175 -12.24 -24.77 -8.93
C THR A 175 -11.06 -24.85 -9.89
N VAL A 176 -11.03 -25.88 -10.72
CA VAL A 176 -10.01 -26.06 -11.77
C VAL A 176 -10.56 -25.47 -13.07
N LEU A 177 -9.93 -24.40 -13.57
CA LEU A 177 -10.36 -23.73 -14.80
C LEU A 177 -9.70 -24.32 -16.03
N ILE A 178 -8.41 -24.63 -15.92
CA ILE A 178 -7.62 -25.28 -16.98
C ILE A 178 -6.84 -26.43 -16.33
N SER A 179 -7.22 -27.66 -16.69
CA SER A 179 -6.49 -28.86 -16.31
C SER A 179 -5.31 -29.06 -17.26
N LYS A 180 -4.09 -29.06 -16.69
CA LYS A 180 -2.79 -29.38 -17.32
C LYS A 180 -2.67 -29.08 -18.82
N ASN A 181 -2.17 -27.89 -19.14
CA ASN A 181 -1.61 -27.58 -20.47
C ASN A 181 -0.18 -28.13 -20.64
N LEU A 182 0.36 -27.99 -21.86
CA LEU A 182 1.68 -28.47 -22.34
C LEU A 182 2.90 -28.12 -21.44
N PHE A 183 2.77 -27.17 -20.51
CA PHE A 183 3.81 -26.75 -19.56
C PHE A 183 3.60 -27.24 -18.10
N GLY A 184 2.59 -28.08 -17.83
CA GLY A 184 2.37 -28.69 -16.51
C GLY A 184 1.76 -27.77 -15.44
N PHE A 185 1.32 -26.56 -15.81
CA PHE A 185 0.68 -25.62 -14.88
C PHE A 185 -0.84 -25.81 -14.80
N GLU A 186 -1.37 -25.82 -13.58
CA GLU A 186 -2.81 -25.84 -13.30
C GLU A 186 -3.29 -24.44 -12.92
N ILE A 187 -4.27 -23.92 -13.65
CA ILE A 187 -4.92 -22.64 -13.32
C ILE A 187 -6.17 -22.95 -12.51
N ASN A 188 -6.10 -22.68 -11.21
CA ASN A 188 -7.20 -22.80 -10.27
C ASN A 188 -7.80 -21.42 -9.90
N GLY A 189 -8.92 -21.42 -9.20
CA GLY A 189 -9.57 -20.17 -8.76
C GLY A 189 -8.71 -19.33 -7.80
N ARG A 190 -7.73 -19.92 -7.11
CA ARG A 190 -6.77 -19.17 -6.27
C ARG A 190 -5.82 -18.34 -7.12
N THR A 191 -5.28 -18.91 -8.20
CA THR A 191 -4.45 -18.21 -9.18
C THR A 191 -5.24 -17.11 -9.87
N LEU A 192 -6.51 -17.36 -10.22
CA LEU A 192 -7.40 -16.33 -10.76
C LEU A 192 -7.61 -15.17 -9.78
N THR A 193 -7.87 -15.49 -8.50
CA THR A 193 -8.02 -14.48 -7.44
C THR A 193 -6.75 -13.66 -7.28
N PHE A 194 -5.57 -14.28 -7.37
CA PHE A 194 -4.29 -13.56 -7.35
C PHE A 194 -4.17 -12.57 -8.51
N TYR A 195 -4.47 -12.99 -9.74
CA TYR A 195 -4.41 -12.10 -10.90
C TYR A 195 -5.43 -10.96 -10.82
N LEU A 196 -6.61 -11.21 -10.23
CA LEU A 196 -7.58 -10.17 -9.95
C LEU A 196 -7.01 -9.14 -8.95
N VAL A 197 -6.42 -9.60 -7.85
CA VAL A 197 -5.77 -8.72 -6.85
C VAL A 197 -4.63 -7.92 -7.50
N PHE A 198 -3.76 -8.58 -8.26
CA PHE A 198 -2.66 -7.94 -8.97
C PHE A 198 -3.15 -6.87 -9.95
N ALA A 199 -4.12 -7.20 -10.81
CA ALA A 199 -4.63 -6.30 -11.83
C ALA A 199 -5.34 -5.09 -11.23
N ILE A 200 -6.20 -5.29 -10.22
CA ILE A 200 -6.93 -4.19 -9.59
C ILE A 200 -5.99 -3.31 -8.74
N SER A 201 -5.03 -3.90 -8.00
CA SER A 201 -4.00 -3.12 -7.31
C SER A 201 -3.17 -2.28 -8.27
N ALA A 202 -2.74 -2.86 -9.40
CA ALA A 202 -2.02 -2.12 -10.43
C ALA A 202 -2.86 -0.98 -11.00
N LEU A 203 -4.14 -1.22 -11.29
CA LEU A 203 -5.07 -0.19 -11.77
C LEU A 203 -5.22 0.96 -10.78
N MET A 204 -5.35 0.67 -9.48
CA MET A 204 -5.44 1.69 -8.43
C MET A 204 -4.17 2.53 -8.34
N ILE A 205 -2.99 1.91 -8.41
CA ILE A 205 -1.71 2.63 -8.40
C ILE A 205 -1.56 3.50 -9.66
N LEU A 206 -1.92 2.99 -10.84
CA LEU A 206 -1.90 3.74 -12.09
C LEU A 206 -2.87 4.93 -12.05
N ALA A 207 -4.06 4.76 -11.45
CA ALA A 207 -5.01 5.85 -11.25
C ALA A 207 -4.42 6.93 -10.32
N LEU A 208 -3.77 6.55 -9.22
CA LEU A 208 -3.09 7.49 -8.32
C LEU A 208 -1.93 8.22 -9.01
N LEU A 209 -1.13 7.51 -9.80
CA LEU A 209 -0.08 8.12 -10.62
C LEU A 209 -0.67 9.16 -11.58
N ARG A 210 -1.80 8.86 -12.23
CA ARG A 210 -2.47 9.81 -13.11
C ARG A 210 -2.94 11.06 -12.36
N VAL A 211 -3.52 10.89 -11.16
CA VAL A 211 -3.98 12.01 -10.33
C VAL A 211 -2.82 12.89 -9.88
N VAL A 212 -1.75 12.29 -9.36
CA VAL A 212 -0.57 13.00 -8.88
C VAL A 212 0.12 13.80 -9.99
N ASN A 213 0.14 13.28 -11.21
CA ASN A 213 0.77 13.93 -12.35
C ASN A 213 -0.11 15.00 -13.02
N SER A 214 -1.37 15.13 -12.58
CA SER A 214 -2.29 16.16 -13.06
C SER A 214 -2.04 17.51 -12.37
N PRO A 215 -2.67 18.61 -12.84
CA PRO A 215 -2.61 19.90 -12.14
C PRO A 215 -3.05 19.81 -10.67
N PHE A 216 -3.98 18.91 -10.34
CA PHE A 216 -4.42 18.67 -8.97
C PHE A 216 -3.26 18.27 -8.05
N GLY A 217 -2.43 17.32 -8.47
CA GLY A 217 -1.27 16.88 -7.67
C GLY A 217 -0.22 17.98 -7.47
N ARG A 218 -0.03 18.87 -8.46
CA ARG A 218 0.86 20.03 -8.31
C ARG A 218 0.35 21.02 -7.28
N VAL A 219 -0.98 21.22 -7.22
CA VAL A 219 -1.60 22.05 -6.18
C VAL A 219 -1.40 21.42 -4.81
N LEU A 220 -1.57 20.11 -4.66
CA LEU A 220 -1.29 19.42 -3.39
C LEU A 220 0.15 19.64 -2.91
N GLN A 221 1.14 19.50 -3.80
CA GLN A 221 2.54 19.76 -3.48
C GLN A 221 2.78 21.21 -3.06
N ALA A 222 2.17 22.17 -3.76
CA ALA A 222 2.26 23.58 -3.37
C ALA A 222 1.67 23.84 -1.97
N ILE A 223 0.55 23.18 -1.64
CA ILE A 223 -0.07 23.23 -0.30
C ILE A 223 0.86 22.62 0.76
N ARG A 224 1.49 21.48 0.46
CA ARG A 224 2.47 20.82 1.35
C ARG A 224 3.67 21.70 1.64
N GLU A 225 4.20 22.40 0.64
CA GLU A 225 5.36 23.29 0.83
C GLU A 225 5.01 24.53 1.67
N ASN A 226 3.92 25.21 1.33
CA ASN A 226 3.47 26.37 2.08
C ASN A 226 1.99 26.64 1.84
N ARG A 227 1.16 26.24 2.81
CA ARG A 227 -0.30 26.41 2.76
C ARG A 227 -0.71 27.87 2.58
N PHE A 228 -0.08 28.80 3.29
CA PHE A 228 -0.38 30.23 3.20
C PHE A 228 -0.11 30.79 1.80
N ARG A 229 1.00 30.39 1.17
CA ARG A 229 1.34 30.79 -0.20
C ARG A 229 0.35 30.22 -1.22
N ALA A 230 -0.10 28.98 -1.05
CA ALA A 230 -1.12 28.39 -1.91
C ALA A 230 -2.48 29.12 -1.79
N GLU A 231 -2.86 29.53 -0.58
CA GLU A 231 -4.07 30.33 -0.32
C GLU A 231 -3.97 31.72 -0.95
N ALA A 232 -2.81 32.38 -0.84
CA ALA A 232 -2.55 33.68 -1.47
C ALA A 232 -2.63 33.64 -3.00
N LEU A 233 -2.34 32.49 -3.62
CA LEU A 233 -2.52 32.25 -5.06
C LEU A 233 -3.98 31.93 -5.45
N GLY A 234 -4.91 31.95 -4.49
CA GLY A 234 -6.35 31.74 -4.71
C GLY A 234 -6.80 30.27 -4.63
N PHE A 235 -5.93 29.32 -4.27
CA PHE A 235 -6.32 27.93 -4.12
C PHE A 235 -7.10 27.69 -2.82
N ARG A 236 -8.27 27.04 -2.93
CA ARG A 236 -9.04 26.58 -1.76
C ARG A 236 -8.40 25.33 -1.16
N THR A 237 -7.50 25.50 -0.20
CA THR A 237 -6.69 24.40 0.37
C THR A 237 -7.55 23.29 0.97
N VAL A 238 -8.53 23.64 1.80
CA VAL A 238 -9.44 22.67 2.45
C VAL A 238 -10.14 21.78 1.42
N PHE A 239 -10.58 22.34 0.30
CA PHE A 239 -11.23 21.57 -0.77
C PHE A 239 -10.29 20.54 -1.38
N HIS A 240 -9.07 20.93 -1.71
CA HIS A 240 -8.07 20.03 -2.33
C HIS A 240 -7.63 18.93 -1.36
N LEU A 241 -7.40 19.28 -0.09
CA LEU A 241 -7.05 18.32 0.96
C LEU A 241 -8.19 17.33 1.23
N THR A 242 -9.43 17.80 1.25
CA THR A 242 -10.61 16.94 1.45
C THR A 242 -10.79 15.97 0.28
N TYR A 243 -10.59 16.45 -0.96
CA TYR A 243 -10.65 15.59 -2.15
C TYR A 243 -9.54 14.54 -2.15
N ALA A 244 -8.31 14.92 -1.78
CA ALA A 244 -7.21 13.98 -1.60
C ALA A 244 -7.53 12.93 -0.54
N ASN A 245 -8.11 13.33 0.60
CA ASN A 245 -8.56 12.42 1.66
C ASN A 245 -9.61 11.41 1.16
N CYS A 246 -10.60 11.87 0.39
CA CYS A 246 -11.62 10.99 -0.19
C CYS A 246 -11.02 9.99 -1.19
N LEU A 247 -10.13 10.45 -2.08
CA LEU A 247 -9.47 9.59 -3.06
C LEU A 247 -8.59 8.54 -2.37
N ALA A 248 -7.84 8.95 -1.36
CA ALA A 248 -6.99 8.05 -0.59
C ALA A 248 -7.82 7.02 0.18
N ALA A 249 -8.95 7.41 0.76
CA ALA A 249 -9.90 6.52 1.43
C ALA A 249 -10.54 5.51 0.48
N LEU A 250 -10.91 5.92 -0.74
CA LEU A 250 -11.44 5.02 -1.77
C LEU A 250 -10.44 3.92 -2.14
N VAL A 251 -9.17 4.28 -2.35
CA VAL A 251 -8.13 3.30 -2.67
C VAL A 251 -7.82 2.42 -1.46
N ALA A 252 -7.80 2.96 -0.25
CA ALA A 252 -7.63 2.18 0.97
C ALA A 252 -8.75 1.15 1.15
N ALA A 253 -10.01 1.56 0.99
CA ALA A 253 -11.16 0.65 1.02
C ALA A 253 -11.10 -0.40 -0.10
N GLY A 254 -10.70 0.00 -1.32
CA GLY A 254 -10.45 -0.93 -2.42
C GLY A 254 -9.40 -1.99 -2.08
N ALA A 255 -8.27 -1.58 -1.50
CA ALA A 255 -7.24 -2.50 -1.01
C ALA A 255 -7.79 -3.44 0.09
N GLY A 256 -8.67 -2.94 0.97
CA GLY A 256 -9.36 -3.72 1.98
C GLY A 256 -10.25 -4.82 1.40
N ILE A 257 -11.02 -4.48 0.37
CA ILE A 257 -11.85 -5.43 -0.39
C ILE A 257 -10.96 -6.52 -1.00
N LEU A 258 -9.86 -6.14 -1.67
CA LEU A 258 -8.93 -7.10 -2.26
C LEU A 258 -8.30 -8.03 -1.23
N ASN A 259 -7.90 -7.49 -0.08
CA ASN A 259 -7.32 -8.29 1.00
C ASN A 259 -8.32 -9.29 1.57
N ALA A 260 -9.56 -8.86 1.82
CA ALA A 260 -10.61 -9.73 2.32
C ALA A 260 -10.94 -10.82 1.30
N LEU A 261 -11.02 -10.50 -0.01
CA LEU A 261 -11.20 -11.51 -1.07
C LEU A 261 -10.04 -12.52 -1.10
N TRP A 262 -8.80 -12.07 -0.88
CA TRP A 262 -7.63 -12.95 -0.84
C TRP A 262 -7.62 -13.87 0.39
N LEU A 263 -7.80 -13.30 1.59
CA LEU A 263 -7.76 -14.03 2.85
C LEU A 263 -9.04 -14.85 3.09
N ARG A 264 -10.16 -14.45 2.48
CA ARG A 264 -11.52 -14.98 2.70
C ARG A 264 -11.99 -14.78 4.13
N TYR A 265 -11.49 -13.72 4.75
CA TYR A 265 -11.66 -13.38 6.14
C TYR A 265 -11.51 -11.88 6.34
N ALA A 266 -12.34 -11.31 7.22
CA ALA A 266 -12.20 -9.95 7.72
C ALA A 266 -12.31 -9.96 9.24
N GLY A 267 -11.23 -9.56 9.93
CA GLY A 267 -11.22 -9.41 11.39
C GLY A 267 -10.59 -8.10 11.84
N PRO A 268 -10.84 -7.65 13.09
CA PRO A 268 -10.37 -6.34 13.57
C PRO A 268 -8.84 -6.23 13.52
N ASP A 269 -8.13 -7.27 13.95
CA ASP A 269 -6.65 -7.25 13.95
C ASP A 269 -6.04 -7.24 12.56
N THR A 270 -6.70 -7.88 11.59
CA THR A 270 -6.22 -8.00 10.21
C THR A 270 -6.51 -6.79 9.34
N SER A 271 -7.43 -5.91 9.76
CA SER A 271 -7.95 -4.84 8.90
C SER A 271 -8.11 -3.48 9.57
N LEU A 272 -8.20 -3.40 10.90
CA LEU A 272 -8.39 -2.16 11.64
C LEU A 272 -7.26 -1.84 12.63
N SER A 273 -6.37 -2.81 12.90
CA SER A 273 -5.29 -2.65 13.89
C SER A 273 -4.38 -1.46 13.60
N PHE A 274 -4.05 -0.73 14.66
CA PHE A 274 -3.05 0.34 14.62
C PHE A 274 -1.66 -0.15 14.19
N SER A 275 -1.31 -1.41 14.43
CA SER A 275 -0.04 -1.98 13.95
C SER A 275 0.08 -1.93 12.43
N ILE A 276 -1.02 -2.12 11.70
CA ILE A 276 -1.05 -2.00 10.23
C ILE A 276 -0.75 -0.55 9.82
N MET A 277 -1.23 0.43 10.58
CA MET A 277 -0.96 1.85 10.32
C MET A 277 0.53 2.19 10.45
N LEU A 278 1.19 1.61 11.47
CA LEU A 278 2.63 1.72 11.62
C LEU A 278 3.38 1.06 10.46
N ASP A 279 2.99 -0.15 10.06
CA ASP A 279 3.58 -0.83 8.90
C ASP A 279 3.46 0.01 7.62
N ILE A 280 2.30 0.63 7.37
CA ILE A 280 2.09 1.52 6.21
C ILE A 280 3.04 2.74 6.27
N LEU A 281 3.16 3.39 7.43
CA LEU A 281 4.07 4.51 7.64
C LEU A 281 5.52 4.12 7.36
N LEU A 282 5.95 2.97 7.87
CA LEU A 282 7.29 2.43 7.64
C LEU A 282 7.53 2.17 6.15
N MET A 283 6.58 1.57 5.45
CA MET A 283 6.67 1.32 4.01
C MET A 283 6.78 2.63 3.20
N VAL A 284 6.03 3.69 3.55
CA VAL A 284 6.16 5.00 2.90
C VAL A 284 7.56 5.58 3.10
N VAL A 285 8.07 5.56 4.34
CA VAL A 285 9.38 6.13 4.67
C VAL A 285 10.51 5.35 3.98
N ILE A 286 10.48 4.02 4.00
CA ILE A 286 11.47 3.16 3.33
C ILE A 286 11.42 3.39 1.81
N GLY A 287 10.23 3.39 1.23
CA GLY A 287 10.03 3.60 -0.21
C GLY A 287 10.49 4.97 -0.71
N GLY A 288 10.19 6.01 0.06
CA GLY A 288 10.45 7.40 -0.26
C GLY A 288 9.16 8.21 -0.29
N MET A 289 9.00 9.10 0.69
CA MET A 289 7.81 9.94 0.87
C MET A 289 7.59 10.91 -0.31
N GLY A 290 6.37 10.97 -0.82
CA GLY A 290 6.00 11.80 -1.97
C GLY A 290 6.37 11.17 -3.31
N THR A 291 6.47 9.84 -3.35
CA THR A 291 6.67 9.07 -4.58
C THR A 291 5.77 7.83 -4.59
N ILE A 292 4.77 7.82 -5.46
CA ILE A 292 3.86 6.66 -5.60
C ILE A 292 4.62 5.37 -5.98
N TYR A 293 5.70 5.48 -6.77
CA TYR A 293 6.58 4.33 -7.06
C TYR A 293 7.28 3.78 -5.81
N GLY A 294 7.58 4.65 -4.84
CA GLY A 294 8.15 4.28 -3.55
C GLY A 294 7.25 3.33 -2.78
N ALA A 295 5.93 3.43 -2.91
CA ALA A 295 4.99 2.52 -2.28
C ALA A 295 5.19 1.06 -2.70
N ILE A 296 5.46 0.81 -4.00
CA ILE A 296 5.72 -0.55 -4.53
C ILE A 296 7.00 -1.11 -3.89
N ILE A 297 8.05 -0.31 -3.87
CA ILE A 297 9.37 -0.72 -3.35
C ILE A 297 9.32 -0.93 -1.84
N GLY A 298 8.74 0.03 -1.11
CA GLY A 298 8.57 -0.01 0.35
C GLY A 298 7.73 -1.21 0.79
N ALA A 299 6.57 -1.44 0.16
CA ALA A 299 5.75 -2.60 0.45
C ALA A 299 6.47 -3.91 0.13
N THR A 300 7.18 -3.99 -1.00
CA THR A 300 7.94 -5.19 -1.39
C THR A 300 9.04 -5.51 -0.38
N ILE A 301 9.92 -4.55 -0.07
CA ILE A 301 11.03 -4.74 0.87
C ILE A 301 10.50 -5.12 2.25
N PHE A 302 9.53 -4.37 2.77
CA PHE A 302 9.01 -4.60 4.12
C PHE A 302 8.31 -5.95 4.25
N ILE A 303 7.47 -6.33 3.29
CA ILE A 303 6.72 -7.59 3.35
C ILE A 303 7.64 -8.79 3.16
N LEU A 304 8.64 -8.70 2.28
CA LEU A 304 9.65 -9.74 2.15
C LEU A 304 10.45 -9.89 3.46
N ALA A 305 10.86 -8.79 4.07
CA ALA A 305 11.50 -8.82 5.39
C ALA A 305 10.59 -9.49 6.42
N GLN A 306 9.32 -9.06 6.54
CA GLN A 306 8.38 -9.62 7.51
C GLN A 306 8.16 -11.14 7.35
N ASN A 307 8.18 -11.67 6.12
CA ASN A 307 7.85 -13.07 5.84
C ASN A 307 9.04 -14.02 5.72
N TYR A 308 10.23 -13.49 5.41
CA TYR A 308 11.43 -14.31 5.17
C TYR A 308 12.59 -14.02 6.12
N LEU A 309 12.60 -12.88 6.84
CA LEU A 309 13.69 -12.57 7.77
C LEU A 309 13.78 -13.61 8.90
N GLN A 310 12.66 -14.06 9.45
CA GLN A 310 12.64 -15.13 10.45
C GLN A 310 13.26 -16.44 9.92
N SER A 311 12.97 -16.80 8.66
CA SER A 311 13.53 -18.00 8.04
C SER A 311 15.04 -17.87 7.82
N LEU A 312 15.51 -16.71 7.37
CA LEU A 312 16.94 -16.42 7.18
C LEU A 312 17.69 -16.41 8.52
N MET A 313 17.11 -15.79 9.54
CA MET A 313 17.65 -15.79 10.90
C MET A 313 17.73 -17.20 11.49
N GLY A 314 16.74 -18.05 11.24
CA GLY A 314 16.78 -19.46 11.65
C GLY A 314 17.94 -20.23 11.02
N VAL A 315 18.21 -20.00 9.74
CA VAL A 315 19.37 -20.59 9.05
C VAL A 315 20.69 -20.02 9.60
N ALA A 316 20.75 -18.69 9.80
CA ALA A 316 21.94 -18.02 10.31
C ALA A 316 22.27 -18.40 11.76
N SER A 317 21.25 -18.57 12.62
CA SER A 317 21.40 -19.02 14.01
C SER A 317 21.94 -20.45 14.06
N LYS A 318 21.44 -21.35 13.21
CA LYS A 318 21.97 -22.72 13.08
C LYS A 318 23.43 -22.71 12.61
N ALA A 319 23.75 -21.97 11.54
CA ALA A 319 25.12 -21.84 11.05
C ALA A 319 26.08 -21.24 12.10
N ALA A 320 25.61 -20.26 12.89
CA ALA A 320 26.39 -19.67 13.97
C ALA A 320 26.63 -20.65 15.14
N SER A 321 25.66 -21.52 15.41
CA SER A 321 25.79 -22.57 16.43
C SER A 321 26.77 -23.66 16.01
N GLU A 322 26.78 -24.02 14.72
CA GLU A 322 27.73 -24.96 14.12
C GLU A 322 29.15 -24.39 14.06
N ALA A 323 29.29 -23.07 13.92
CA ALA A 323 30.58 -22.37 13.96
C ALA A 323 31.15 -22.19 15.39
N GLY A 324 30.46 -22.66 16.43
CA GLY A 324 30.93 -22.60 17.83
C GLY A 324 30.96 -21.20 18.45
N LEU A 325 30.24 -20.23 17.86
CA LEU A 325 30.20 -18.85 18.36
C LEU A 325 29.19 -18.75 19.53
N PRO A 326 29.60 -18.40 20.76
CA PRO A 326 28.73 -18.50 21.94
C PRO A 326 27.62 -17.44 22.04
N LEU A 327 27.77 -16.27 21.39
CA LEU A 327 26.82 -15.14 21.52
C LEU A 327 25.95 -14.91 20.27
N LEU A 328 26.42 -15.28 19.08
CA LEU A 328 25.71 -15.04 17.82
C LEU A 328 24.39 -15.83 17.66
N PRO A 329 24.28 -17.11 18.08
CA PRO A 329 23.04 -17.88 17.94
C PRO A 329 21.87 -17.25 18.70
N GLY A 330 22.14 -16.69 19.89
CA GLY A 330 21.15 -16.00 20.71
C GLY A 330 20.72 -14.63 20.14
N LEU A 331 21.64 -13.90 19.50
CA LEU A 331 21.32 -12.63 18.82
C LEU A 331 20.54 -12.83 17.51
N LEU A 332 20.85 -13.91 16.78
CA LEU A 332 20.23 -14.27 15.50
C LEU A 332 19.02 -15.21 15.66
N HIS A 333 18.53 -15.43 16.88
CA HIS A 333 17.38 -16.29 17.12
C HIS A 333 16.12 -15.75 16.41
N PRO A 334 15.31 -16.59 15.71
CA PRO A 334 14.13 -16.15 14.96
C PRO A 334 13.15 -15.28 15.75
N ASP A 335 13.00 -15.50 17.05
CA ASP A 335 12.08 -14.74 17.91
C ASP A 335 12.45 -13.26 18.02
N ARG A 336 13.72 -12.90 17.74
CA ARG A 336 14.21 -11.52 17.81
C ARG A 336 14.09 -10.76 16.48
N TRP A 337 13.35 -11.28 15.51
CA TRP A 337 13.23 -10.66 14.18
C TRP A 337 12.70 -9.22 14.23
N LEU A 338 11.82 -8.88 15.19
CA LEU A 338 11.32 -7.51 15.37
C LEU A 338 12.42 -6.51 15.73
N LEU A 339 13.42 -6.93 16.52
CA LEU A 339 14.58 -6.11 16.87
C LEU A 339 15.38 -5.76 15.61
N TRP A 340 15.66 -6.78 14.79
CA TRP A 340 16.41 -6.60 13.54
C TRP A 340 15.65 -5.79 12.50
N LEU A 341 14.32 -5.94 12.44
CA LEU A 341 13.47 -5.11 11.59
C LEU A 341 13.52 -3.64 12.04
N GLY A 342 13.47 -3.37 13.35
CA GLY A 342 13.63 -2.02 13.91
C GLY A 342 15.01 -1.42 13.62
N LEU A 343 16.09 -2.21 13.73
CA LEU A 343 17.44 -1.77 13.41
C LEU A 343 17.59 -1.48 11.91
N LEU A 344 17.07 -2.35 11.05
CA LEU A 344 17.05 -2.14 9.60
C LEU A 344 16.29 -0.86 9.25
N PHE A 345 15.19 -0.58 9.94
CA PHE A 345 14.44 0.66 9.77
C PHE A 345 15.26 1.90 10.16
N ILE A 346 15.89 1.91 11.34
CA ILE A 346 16.76 3.01 11.77
C ILE A 346 17.89 3.23 10.76
N ALA A 347 18.53 2.16 10.31
CA ALA A 347 19.55 2.22 9.27
C ALA A 347 19.00 2.78 7.96
N SER A 348 17.81 2.34 7.53
CA SER A 348 17.15 2.85 6.33
C SER A 348 16.91 4.35 6.41
N VAL A 349 16.39 4.86 7.54
CA VAL A 349 16.13 6.29 7.71
C VAL A 349 17.43 7.09 7.76
N TYR A 350 18.44 6.58 8.46
CA TYR A 350 19.73 7.25 8.60
C TYR A 350 20.52 7.31 7.29
N PHE A 351 20.60 6.20 6.56
CA PHE A 351 21.36 6.12 5.31
C PHE A 351 20.56 6.58 4.07
N PHE A 352 19.23 6.56 4.12
CA PHE A 352 18.35 6.92 3.01
C PHE A 352 17.28 7.93 3.49
N PRO A 353 17.66 9.18 3.84
CA PRO A 353 16.72 10.17 4.37
C PRO A 353 15.64 10.60 3.37
N THR A 354 15.87 10.38 2.08
CA THR A 354 14.89 10.58 0.99
C THR A 354 14.18 9.29 0.56
N GLY A 355 14.43 8.18 1.27
CA GLY A 355 14.00 6.82 0.92
C GLY A 355 14.77 6.22 -0.26
N VAL A 356 14.45 4.98 -0.60
CA VAL A 356 15.12 4.23 -1.69
C VAL A 356 14.94 4.93 -3.04
N VAL A 357 13.73 5.39 -3.36
CA VAL A 357 13.46 6.08 -4.63
C VAL A 357 14.20 7.41 -4.73
N GLY A 358 14.22 8.21 -3.66
CA GLY A 358 14.91 9.49 -3.64
C GLY A 358 16.40 9.35 -3.92
N ARG A 359 17.06 8.37 -3.28
CA ARG A 359 18.47 8.10 -3.51
C ARG A 359 18.76 7.61 -4.93
N LEU A 360 17.93 6.74 -5.49
CA LEU A 360 18.12 6.23 -6.86
C LEU A 360 17.86 7.28 -7.94
N ARG A 361 17.06 8.30 -7.66
CA ARG A 361 16.84 9.46 -8.54
C ARG A 361 18.02 10.44 -8.49
N ASN A 362 18.54 10.73 -7.31
CA ASN A 362 19.61 11.73 -7.13
C ASN A 362 21.01 11.16 -7.41
N GLY A 363 21.25 9.85 -7.16
CA GLY A 363 22.54 9.22 -7.46
C GLY A 363 22.88 9.11 -8.95
N GLY A 364 21.90 9.35 -9.84
CA GLY A 364 22.11 9.41 -11.29
C GLY A 364 22.67 10.75 -11.78
N SER A 365 22.43 11.85 -11.07
CA SER A 365 22.90 13.19 -11.46
C SER A 365 24.35 13.47 -11.05
N ASP A 366 24.87 12.80 -10.02
CA ASP A 366 26.26 12.99 -9.58
C ASP A 366 27.29 12.43 -10.58
N LYS A 367 26.90 11.47 -11.43
CA LYS A 367 27.81 10.91 -12.44
C LYS A 367 27.96 11.77 -13.70
N SER A 368 27.11 12.77 -13.94
CA SER A 368 27.24 13.66 -15.11
C SER A 368 28.07 14.92 -14.86
N THR A 369 28.42 15.22 -13.61
CA THR A 369 29.17 16.45 -13.26
C THR A 369 30.64 16.18 -12.91
N GLY A 370 31.09 14.92 -12.99
CA GLY A 370 32.46 14.51 -12.66
C GLY A 370 33.45 14.48 -13.83
N ALA A 371 33.15 15.12 -14.96
CA ALA A 371 34.03 15.20 -16.13
C ALA A 371 34.25 16.64 -16.59
N SER A 372 34.59 17.53 -15.65
CA SER A 372 35.22 18.82 -15.96
C SER A 372 35.86 19.39 -14.68
N HIS A 373 36.97 18.80 -14.27
CA HIS A 373 37.97 19.47 -13.45
C HIS A 373 39.34 19.07 -13.95
#